data_AF-A0A7C4EQ08-F1
#
_entry.id   AF-A0A7C4EQ08-F1
#
_cell.length_a   1.000
_cell.length_b   1.000
_cell.length_c   1.000
_cell.angle_alpha   90.00
_cell.angle_beta   90.00
_cell.angle_gamma   90.00
#
_symmetry.space_group_name_H-M   'P 1'
#
loop_
_entity.id
_entity.type
_entity.pdbx_description
1 polymer ?
#
loop_
_entity_poly.entity_id
_entity_poly.type
_entity_poly.pdbx_seq_one_letter_code
_entity_poly.pdbx_strand_id
1 'polypeptide(L)'
;MAKKKTACFLLFILCAALMSAPPAPAGTTYAAAVNINGSDNSGAQSSGTLPGASPTTIAPVFRTKDGRIIPMWYDRVFPPLDPTLLEETKKILEDKKKIQQTIRQKTYSTGDSRQFWVKDDNDAAWRQVTATVKKTATHSYLFVDTALSIPDASLQLYVTEFETMYTVLASNLGTFVDRDDNGKVVILLYDVNDSGSINGYLGGYFWSKDYYADSLTRQQGIRSNEMDVIYIRGDKPAGWDQVGKDFYEYNLTTLVHEYQHLVQFGELVWNGGRNSADVWIDEMMSMAAETMYFKEKLRTNPSFTHPDMLSGGYLSGRIEYYNQDYSNSIRNGHGLTYWNNNGDVYANYTLSYLFGQYLSLHATSGQAIFKTILDYMIANGVTDYRAVAAAAASSIPGIATWEDILRNWAIANLVNNSSG
;
A
#
# COMPACT_ATOMS: atom_id res chain seq x y z
N MET A 1 -26.53 -6.02 6.77
CA MET A 1 -25.98 -4.66 6.64
C MET A 1 -24.46 -4.76 6.67
N ALA A 2 -23.81 -4.65 5.52
CA ALA A 2 -22.36 -4.73 5.42
C ALA A 2 -21.74 -3.47 6.05
N LYS A 3 -20.87 -3.66 7.05
CA LYS A 3 -20.08 -2.56 7.65
C LYS A 3 -19.03 -2.14 6.62
N LYS A 4 -19.01 -0.85 6.27
CA LYS A 4 -18.01 -0.26 5.39
C LYS A 4 -16.65 -0.29 6.11
N LYS A 5 -15.59 -0.71 5.41
CA LYS A 5 -14.22 -0.81 5.94
C LYS A 5 -13.35 0.24 5.27
N THR A 6 -12.63 1.02 6.07
CA THR A 6 -11.64 2.02 5.63
C THR A 6 -10.36 1.78 6.45
N ALA A 7 -9.29 1.30 5.82
CA ALA A 7 -7.96 1.20 6.42
C ALA A 7 -6.90 1.30 5.31
N CYS A 8 -5.83 2.09 5.54
CA CYS A 8 -4.60 2.13 4.75
C CYS A 8 -3.47 1.60 5.63
N PHE A 9 -2.53 0.87 5.03
CA PHE A 9 -1.53 0.05 5.72
C PHE A 9 -0.12 0.63 5.57
N LEU A 10 0.80 0.11 6.40
CA LEU A 10 2.07 0.71 6.81
C LEU A 10 3.25 -0.10 6.25
N LEU A 11 4.16 0.53 5.51
CA LEU A 11 5.32 -0.14 4.91
C LEU A 11 6.51 -0.30 5.89
N PHE A 12 6.96 -1.55 6.10
CA PHE A 12 8.21 -1.91 6.76
C PHE A 12 9.22 -2.47 5.74
N ILE A 13 10.48 -2.01 5.77
CA ILE A 13 11.53 -2.46 4.84
C ILE A 13 12.75 -3.04 5.58
N LEU A 14 13.25 -4.19 5.13
CA LEU A 14 14.48 -4.87 5.61
C LEU A 14 15.30 -5.45 4.44
N CYS A 15 16.63 -5.41 4.52
CA CYS A 15 17.58 -6.01 3.56
C CYS A 15 18.17 -7.32 4.09
N ALA A 16 18.42 -8.32 3.22
CA ALA A 16 19.22 -9.49 3.56
C ALA A 16 20.13 -9.92 2.39
N ALA A 17 20.98 -10.94 2.61
CA ALA A 17 22.06 -11.32 1.70
C ALA A 17 22.10 -12.83 1.37
N LEU A 18 22.02 -13.14 0.06
CA LEU A 18 22.60 -14.21 -0.77
C LEU A 18 22.99 -15.58 -0.19
N MET A 19 22.32 -16.66 -0.67
CA MET A 19 22.92 -17.92 -1.20
C MET A 19 21.89 -18.63 -2.14
N SER A 20 22.35 -19.29 -3.21
CA SER A 20 21.50 -19.88 -4.27
C SER A 20 21.36 -21.41 -4.16
N ALA A 21 20.21 -21.96 -4.57
CA ALA A 21 19.94 -23.40 -4.64
C ALA A 21 19.70 -23.86 -6.10
N PRO A 22 20.05 -25.11 -6.46
CA PRO A 22 19.98 -25.61 -7.84
C PRO A 22 18.56 -26.05 -8.25
N PRO A 23 18.25 -26.07 -9.57
CA PRO A 23 16.93 -26.40 -10.11
C PRO A 23 16.60 -27.91 -10.08
N ALA A 24 15.29 -28.23 -10.01
CA ALA A 24 14.78 -29.60 -9.91
C ALA A 24 14.66 -30.35 -11.26
N PRO A 25 14.71 -31.70 -11.29
CA PRO A 25 14.68 -32.49 -12.53
C PRO A 25 13.28 -32.67 -13.15
N ALA A 26 13.23 -32.86 -14.47
CA ALA A 26 12.02 -33.08 -15.26
C ALA A 26 11.36 -34.46 -15.02
N GLY A 27 10.03 -34.50 -15.01
CA GLY A 27 9.22 -35.73 -14.84
C GLY A 27 8.66 -35.96 -13.43
N THR A 28 8.79 -34.97 -12.54
CA THR A 28 8.29 -35.06 -11.17
C THR A 28 6.80 -34.76 -11.11
N THR A 29 6.01 -35.66 -10.54
CA THR A 29 4.62 -35.37 -10.17
C THR A 29 4.63 -34.51 -8.91
N TYR A 30 4.21 -33.25 -9.02
CA TYR A 30 4.12 -32.34 -7.88
C TYR A 30 2.79 -32.55 -7.16
N ALA A 31 2.84 -32.94 -5.88
CA ALA A 31 1.72 -32.76 -4.98
C ALA A 31 1.78 -31.33 -4.44
N ALA A 32 0.99 -30.41 -5.01
CA ALA A 32 0.77 -29.11 -4.41
C ALA A 32 -0.15 -29.28 -3.20
N ALA A 33 0.43 -29.43 -2.01
CA ALA A 33 -0.33 -29.35 -0.77
C ALA A 33 -0.57 -27.87 -0.47
N VAL A 34 -1.70 -27.33 -0.92
CA VAL A 34 -2.21 -26.06 -0.38
C VAL A 34 -2.69 -26.38 1.03
N ASN A 35 -2.00 -25.84 2.03
CA ASN A 35 -2.43 -26.01 3.41
C ASN A 35 -3.78 -25.30 3.59
N ILE A 36 -4.85 -26.09 3.66
CA ILE A 36 -6.20 -25.67 4.03
C ILE A 36 -6.41 -25.65 5.55
N ASN A 37 -5.41 -26.03 6.36
CA ASN A 37 -5.42 -25.80 7.80
C ASN A 37 -5.03 -24.35 8.13
N GLY A 38 -5.72 -23.40 7.52
CA GLY A 38 -5.98 -22.15 8.21
C GLY A 38 -7.09 -22.44 9.22
N SER A 39 -6.81 -22.30 10.52
CA SER A 39 -7.92 -22.19 11.46
C SER A 39 -8.64 -20.88 11.17
N ASP A 40 -9.95 -20.93 10.90
CA ASP A 40 -10.80 -19.75 10.75
C ASP A 40 -10.62 -18.85 11.96
N ASN A 41 -9.87 -17.76 11.77
CA ASN A 41 -9.67 -16.74 12.77
C ASN A 41 -9.83 -15.36 12.12
N SER A 42 -10.04 -14.33 12.92
CA SER A 42 -10.47 -13.01 12.48
C SER A 42 -9.43 -12.22 11.69
N GLY A 43 -8.24 -12.78 11.46
CA GLY A 43 -7.23 -12.22 10.55
C GLY A 43 -7.27 -12.80 9.13
N ALA A 44 -8.11 -13.78 8.84
CA ALA A 44 -8.25 -14.34 7.48
C ALA A 44 -9.17 -13.47 6.61
N GLN A 45 -8.66 -12.93 5.50
CA GLN A 45 -9.46 -12.31 4.45
C GLN A 45 -9.88 -13.38 3.44
N SER A 46 -11.03 -13.18 2.79
CA SER A 46 -11.67 -14.25 2.01
C SER A 46 -10.80 -14.66 0.82
N SER A 47 -10.23 -15.86 0.87
CA SER A 47 -9.54 -16.54 -0.22
C SER A 47 -10.47 -17.27 -1.18
N GLY A 48 -11.79 -17.12 -1.06
CA GLY A 48 -12.73 -18.08 -1.66
C GLY A 48 -12.58 -19.46 -1.00
N THR A 49 -13.59 -19.91 -0.27
CA THR A 49 -13.58 -21.27 0.27
C THR A 49 -13.76 -22.29 -0.85
N LEU A 50 -12.97 -23.37 -0.83
CA LEU A 50 -13.23 -24.56 -1.64
C LEU A 50 -14.68 -25.07 -1.38
N PRO A 51 -15.32 -25.74 -2.35
CA PRO A 51 -16.72 -26.17 -2.23
C PRO A 51 -16.95 -26.99 -0.95
N GLY A 52 -17.71 -26.44 0.01
CA GLY A 52 -18.06 -27.12 1.26
C GLY A 52 -18.05 -26.26 2.53
N ALA A 53 -17.47 -25.05 2.51
CA ALA A 53 -17.52 -24.11 3.64
C ALA A 53 -18.09 -22.76 3.20
N SER A 54 -19.12 -22.27 3.89
CA SER A 54 -19.82 -21.02 3.52
C SER A 54 -19.11 -19.79 4.08
N PRO A 55 -18.78 -18.78 3.26
CA PRO A 55 -18.26 -17.47 3.70
C PRO A 55 -19.24 -16.65 4.56
N THR A 56 -20.47 -17.13 4.79
CA THR A 56 -21.53 -16.39 5.50
C THR A 56 -21.54 -16.61 7.02
N THR A 57 -20.69 -17.49 7.54
CA THR A 57 -20.66 -17.84 8.96
C THR A 57 -19.31 -17.51 9.58
N ILE A 58 -19.34 -16.51 10.47
CA ILE A 58 -18.34 -16.16 11.49
C ILE A 58 -17.38 -15.02 11.10
N ALA A 59 -17.56 -13.88 11.81
CA ALA A 59 -16.54 -12.84 12.00
C ALA A 59 -16.15 -12.86 13.49
N PRO A 60 -14.91 -13.21 13.87
CA PRO A 60 -14.55 -13.32 15.28
C PRO A 60 -14.40 -11.95 15.97
N VAL A 61 -14.71 -11.96 17.27
CA VAL A 61 -14.62 -10.83 18.19
C VAL A 61 -13.89 -11.28 19.48
N PHE A 62 -12.98 -10.46 19.98
CA PHE A 62 -12.41 -10.59 21.33
C PHE A 62 -13.42 -10.14 22.37
N ARG A 63 -13.59 -10.90 23.46
CA ARG A 63 -14.26 -10.42 24.66
C ARG A 63 -13.23 -10.18 25.76
N THR A 64 -13.05 -8.93 26.18
CA THR A 64 -12.12 -8.58 27.25
C THR A 64 -12.66 -9.00 28.63
N LYS A 65 -11.80 -9.04 29.66
CA LYS A 65 -12.19 -9.42 31.03
C LYS A 65 -13.26 -8.49 31.65
N ASP A 66 -13.37 -7.25 31.18
CA ASP A 66 -14.41 -6.27 31.55
C ASP A 66 -15.68 -6.37 30.67
N GLY A 67 -15.75 -7.36 29.78
CA GLY A 67 -16.96 -7.72 29.03
C GLY A 67 -17.15 -7.01 27.69
N ARG A 68 -16.21 -6.16 27.25
CA ARG A 68 -16.27 -5.48 25.95
C ARG A 68 -15.99 -6.44 24.79
N ILE A 69 -16.62 -6.20 23.65
CA ILE A 69 -16.50 -7.01 22.43
C ILE A 69 -15.71 -6.23 21.37
N ILE A 70 -14.58 -6.75 20.92
CA ILE A 70 -13.63 -6.11 20.01
C ILE A 70 -13.50 -6.94 18.72
N PRO A 71 -14.02 -6.49 17.57
CA PRO A 71 -13.71 -7.15 16.29
C PRO A 71 -12.22 -7.00 15.98
N MET A 72 -11.53 -8.10 15.64
CA MET A 72 -10.10 -8.03 15.28
C MET A 72 -9.92 -7.47 13.87
N TRP A 73 -9.93 -6.15 13.78
CA TRP A 73 -9.39 -5.34 12.68
C TRP A 73 -8.68 -4.19 13.37
N TYR A 74 -7.48 -4.46 13.89
CA TYR A 74 -6.65 -3.41 14.45
C TYR A 74 -5.36 -3.41 13.68
N ASP A 75 -5.28 -2.49 12.73
CA ASP A 75 -4.03 -1.78 12.58
C ASP A 75 -3.67 -1.25 13.98
N ARG A 76 -2.52 -1.69 14.49
CA ARG A 76 -2.08 -1.36 15.85
C ARG A 76 -1.80 0.15 15.97
N VAL A 77 -1.59 0.83 14.85
CA VAL A 77 -1.20 2.23 14.75
C VAL A 77 -2.42 3.12 14.47
N PHE A 78 -3.36 2.66 13.64
CA PHE A 78 -4.45 3.50 13.11
C PHE A 78 -5.85 2.96 13.44
N PRO A 79 -6.62 3.61 14.34
CA PRO A 79 -8.00 3.20 14.59
C PRO A 79 -8.87 3.34 13.33
N PRO A 80 -9.85 2.43 13.13
CA PRO A 80 -10.77 2.52 12.01
C PRO A 80 -11.62 3.80 12.10
N LEU A 81 -11.87 4.42 10.95
CA LEU A 81 -12.67 5.63 10.83
C LEU A 81 -14.17 5.29 10.83
N ASP A 82 -15.01 6.17 11.40
CA ASP A 82 -16.46 6.00 11.32
C ASP A 82 -16.91 6.11 9.85
N PRO A 83 -17.63 5.10 9.32
CA PRO A 83 -18.13 5.12 7.93
C PRO A 83 -18.99 6.33 7.55
N THR A 84 -19.61 7.01 8.52
CA THR A 84 -20.45 8.19 8.28
C THR A 84 -19.62 9.44 7.94
N LEU A 85 -18.34 9.47 8.33
CA LEU A 85 -17.45 10.62 8.12
C LEU A 85 -17.35 11.03 6.65
N LEU A 86 -17.44 10.07 5.71
CA LEU A 86 -17.34 10.36 4.28
C LEU A 86 -18.47 11.26 3.81
N GLU A 87 -19.71 10.86 4.07
CA GLU A 87 -20.89 11.60 3.63
C GLU A 87 -21.00 12.93 4.36
N GLU A 88 -20.70 12.96 5.66
CA GLU A 88 -20.71 14.19 6.43
C GLU A 88 -19.63 15.18 5.98
N THR A 89 -18.42 14.69 5.69
CA THR A 89 -17.34 15.52 5.14
C THR A 89 -17.72 16.08 3.78
N LYS A 90 -18.24 15.25 2.86
CA LYS A 90 -18.65 15.71 1.53
C LYS A 90 -19.72 16.79 1.62
N LYS A 91 -20.69 16.64 2.52
CA LYS A 91 -21.70 17.67 2.78
C LYS A 91 -21.07 18.99 3.26
N ILE A 92 -20.11 18.94 4.18
CA ILE A 92 -19.36 20.12 4.63
C ILE A 92 -18.63 20.78 3.45
N LEU A 93 -17.99 20.00 2.58
CA LEU A 93 -17.28 20.51 1.41
C LEU A 93 -18.24 21.15 0.40
N GLU A 94 -19.39 20.53 0.12
CA GLU A 94 -20.43 21.09 -0.74
C GLU A 94 -20.98 22.41 -0.20
N ASP A 95 -21.26 22.48 1.11
CA ASP A 95 -21.76 23.69 1.74
C ASP A 95 -20.69 24.80 1.75
N LYS A 96 -19.40 24.46 1.94
CA LYS A 96 -18.28 25.39 1.76
C LYS A 96 -18.22 25.92 0.33
N LYS A 97 -18.37 25.06 -0.69
CA LYS A 97 -18.35 25.46 -2.12
C LYS A 97 -19.48 26.44 -2.46
N LYS A 98 -20.65 26.32 -1.83
CA LYS A 98 -21.76 27.29 -1.99
C LYS A 98 -21.45 28.67 -1.40
N ILE A 99 -20.63 28.74 -0.35
CA ILE A 99 -20.28 29.99 0.35
C ILE A 99 -19.04 30.65 -0.28
N GLN A 100 -18.06 29.86 -0.74
CA GLN A 100 -16.71 30.32 -1.09
C GLN A 100 -16.48 30.66 -2.57
N GLN A 101 -17.50 30.98 -3.37
CA GLN A 101 -17.33 31.33 -4.79
C GLN A 101 -16.32 32.49 -5.08
N THR A 102 -15.78 33.16 -4.05
CA THR A 102 -14.81 34.25 -4.13
C THR A 102 -13.51 34.07 -3.32
N ILE A 103 -13.25 32.92 -2.68
CA ILE A 103 -12.00 32.71 -1.89
C ILE A 103 -10.95 31.97 -2.73
N ARG A 104 -9.72 32.49 -2.76
CA ARG A 104 -8.56 31.87 -3.44
C ARG A 104 -8.31 30.46 -2.88
N GLN A 105 -8.15 29.48 -3.77
CA GLN A 105 -7.61 28.16 -3.47
C GLN A 105 -6.31 28.30 -2.66
N LYS A 106 -6.13 27.43 -1.66
CA LYS A 106 -4.96 27.50 -0.77
C LYS A 106 -3.74 26.93 -1.50
N THR A 107 -3.08 27.78 -2.28
CA THR A 107 -1.82 27.46 -2.95
C THR A 107 -0.64 27.73 -2.03
N TYR A 108 0.43 26.94 -2.16
CA TYR A 108 1.68 27.13 -1.44
C TYR A 108 2.82 27.57 -2.37
N SER A 109 3.75 28.34 -1.80
CA SER A 109 5.03 28.74 -2.42
C SER A 109 6.21 28.26 -1.58
N THR A 110 7.38 28.13 -2.19
CA THR A 110 8.63 27.82 -1.45
C THR A 110 8.83 28.82 -0.32
N GLY A 111 9.10 28.30 0.89
CA GLY A 111 9.25 29.10 2.11
C GLY A 111 7.97 29.18 2.97
N ASP A 112 6.79 28.88 2.43
CA ASP A 112 5.57 28.80 3.22
C ASP A 112 5.68 27.71 4.28
N SER A 113 5.22 28.00 5.49
CA SER A 113 5.26 27.07 6.62
C SER A 113 3.86 26.80 7.16
N ARG A 114 3.62 25.57 7.62
CA ARG A 114 2.41 25.20 8.38
C ARG A 114 2.71 24.11 9.39
N GLN A 115 1.76 23.92 10.30
CA GLN A 115 1.76 22.74 11.17
C GLN A 115 1.00 21.58 10.52
N PHE A 116 1.50 20.38 10.78
CA PHE A 116 0.88 19.11 10.38
C PHE A 116 0.66 18.24 11.60
N TRP A 117 -0.49 17.59 11.67
CA TRP A 117 -0.76 16.48 12.59
C TRP A 117 -0.15 15.20 12.04
N VAL A 118 0.82 14.65 12.76
CA VAL A 118 1.48 13.38 12.42
C VAL A 118 1.21 12.35 13.50
N LYS A 119 1.31 11.09 13.09
CA LYS A 119 1.24 9.93 13.98
C LYS A 119 2.53 9.14 13.83
N ASP A 120 3.26 9.03 14.94
CA ASP A 120 4.49 8.22 15.02
C ASP A 120 4.16 6.77 15.42
N ASP A 121 5.08 5.85 15.15
CA ASP A 121 4.96 4.47 15.61
C ASP A 121 5.09 4.42 17.14
N ASN A 122 4.24 3.61 17.79
CA ASN A 122 4.17 3.43 19.25
C ASN A 122 3.74 4.63 20.12
N ASP A 123 3.49 5.83 19.58
CA ASP A 123 2.98 6.95 20.38
C ASP A 123 1.45 6.86 20.54
N ALA A 124 0.91 7.02 21.75
CA ALA A 124 -0.54 7.09 21.95
C ALA A 124 -1.12 8.46 21.55
N ALA A 125 -0.27 9.49 21.44
CA ALA A 125 -0.68 10.86 21.18
C ALA A 125 -0.44 11.31 19.73
N TRP A 126 -1.21 12.31 19.31
CA TRP A 126 -0.95 13.06 18.08
C TRP A 126 0.12 14.11 18.33
N ARG A 127 1.07 14.23 17.39
CA ARG A 127 2.10 15.26 17.43
C ARG A 127 1.87 16.30 16.33
N GLN A 128 2.25 17.53 16.61
CA GLN A 128 2.36 18.57 15.59
C GLN A 128 3.80 18.77 15.18
N VAL A 129 4.05 18.72 13.87
CA VAL A 129 5.33 19.12 13.28
C VAL A 129 5.14 20.42 12.51
N THR A 130 6.13 21.31 12.59
CA THR A 130 6.16 22.52 11.75
C THR A 130 7.01 22.21 10.53
N ALA A 131 6.43 22.30 9.35
CA ALA A 131 7.12 22.02 8.10
C ALA A 131 7.03 23.19 7.12
N THR A 132 8.08 23.35 6.33
CA THR A 132 8.24 24.42 5.33
C THR A 132 8.29 23.81 3.93
N VAL A 133 7.63 24.43 2.96
CA VAL A 133 7.76 24.06 1.55
C VAL A 133 9.19 24.33 1.08
N LYS A 134 9.92 23.27 0.74
CA LYS A 134 11.28 23.38 0.21
C LYS A 134 11.35 23.31 -1.31
N LYS A 135 10.45 22.55 -1.93
CA LYS A 135 10.34 22.42 -3.38
C LYS A 135 8.87 22.43 -3.80
N THR A 136 8.62 22.93 -5.00
CA THR A 136 7.32 22.87 -5.68
C THR A 136 7.57 22.31 -7.08
N ALA A 137 6.70 21.41 -7.53
CA ALA A 137 6.72 20.86 -8.89
C ALA A 137 5.31 20.90 -9.49
N THR A 138 5.11 20.30 -10.66
CA THR A 138 3.82 20.36 -11.37
C THR A 138 2.72 19.68 -10.56
N HIS A 139 3.01 18.52 -9.97
CA HIS A 139 2.01 17.71 -9.27
C HIS A 139 2.25 17.60 -7.77
N SER A 140 3.28 18.25 -7.21
CA SER A 140 3.57 18.14 -5.78
C SER A 140 4.08 19.40 -5.08
N TYR A 141 3.83 19.44 -3.77
CA TYR A 141 4.52 20.28 -2.81
C TYR A 141 5.36 19.41 -1.87
N LEU A 142 6.65 19.71 -1.75
CA LEU A 142 7.53 19.03 -0.81
C LEU A 142 7.68 19.87 0.46
N PHE A 143 6.95 19.49 1.50
CA PHE A 143 7.10 20.03 2.84
C PHE A 143 8.16 19.25 3.60
N VAL A 144 9.03 19.96 4.32
CA VAL A 144 10.07 19.36 5.16
C VAL A 144 9.95 19.92 6.55
N ASP A 145 9.87 19.03 7.54
CA ASP A 145 9.92 19.39 8.95
C ASP A 145 11.15 20.26 9.23
N THR A 146 10.93 21.37 9.94
CA THR A 146 11.97 22.34 10.31
C THR A 146 13.05 21.76 11.22
N ALA A 147 12.79 20.62 11.87
CA ALA A 147 13.79 19.87 12.63
C ALA A 147 14.82 19.13 11.74
N LEU A 148 14.49 18.90 10.46
CA LEU A 148 15.33 18.12 9.55
C LEU A 148 16.27 19.02 8.72
N SER A 149 17.46 18.48 8.44
CA SER A 149 18.41 19.04 7.49
C SER A 149 18.66 18.04 6.37
N ILE A 150 17.90 18.18 5.29
CA ILE A 150 17.96 17.30 4.10
C ILE A 150 18.74 18.00 2.99
N PRO A 151 19.71 17.34 2.33
CA PRO A 151 20.43 17.91 1.19
C PRO A 151 19.51 18.36 0.06
N ASP A 152 19.77 19.52 -0.55
CA ASP A 152 18.92 20.06 -1.63
C ASP A 152 18.80 19.10 -2.83
N ALA A 153 19.86 18.35 -3.14
CA ALA A 153 19.86 17.32 -4.18
C ALA A 153 18.83 16.22 -3.90
N SER A 154 18.70 15.77 -2.65
CA SER A 154 17.68 14.80 -2.24
C SER A 154 16.28 15.40 -2.32
N LEU A 155 16.10 16.67 -1.94
CA LEU A 155 14.81 17.37 -2.09
C LEU A 155 14.40 17.49 -3.56
N GLN A 156 15.36 17.78 -4.44
CA GLN A 156 15.13 17.82 -5.88
C GLN A 156 14.79 16.43 -6.45
N LEU A 157 15.46 15.37 -5.95
CA LEU A 157 15.18 13.99 -6.32
C LEU A 157 13.70 13.63 -6.08
N TYR A 158 13.18 13.88 -4.87
CA TYR A 158 11.78 13.58 -4.54
C TYR A 158 10.78 14.22 -5.51
N VAL A 159 10.89 15.52 -5.77
CA VAL A 159 9.94 16.20 -6.67
C VAL A 159 10.11 15.77 -8.13
N THR A 160 11.32 15.40 -8.55
CA THR A 160 11.58 14.93 -9.92
C THR A 160 11.02 13.53 -10.13
N GLU A 161 11.27 12.62 -9.20
CA GLU A 161 10.81 11.23 -9.29
C GLU A 161 9.29 11.14 -9.10
N PHE A 162 8.69 12.00 -8.28
CA PHE A 162 7.24 12.04 -8.13
C PHE A 162 6.51 12.38 -9.43
N GLU A 163 7.07 13.19 -10.34
CA GLU A 163 6.47 13.45 -11.66
C GLU A 163 6.39 12.18 -12.52
N THR A 164 7.39 11.29 -12.38
CA THR A 164 7.37 9.97 -13.03
C THR A 164 6.31 9.09 -12.38
N MET A 165 6.28 9.03 -11.05
CA MET A 165 5.29 8.25 -10.28
C MET A 165 3.86 8.69 -10.62
N TYR A 166 3.61 10.01 -10.66
CA TYR A 166 2.34 10.61 -11.06
C TYR A 166 1.86 10.08 -12.42
N THR A 167 2.74 10.14 -13.43
CA THR A 167 2.42 9.70 -14.79
C THR A 167 2.17 8.19 -14.87
N VAL A 168 2.98 7.40 -14.15
CA VAL A 168 2.86 5.95 -14.10
C VAL A 168 1.52 5.54 -13.51
N LEU A 169 1.14 6.11 -12.35
CA LEU A 169 -0.14 5.77 -11.72
C LEU A 169 -1.33 6.28 -12.52
N ALA A 170 -1.29 7.53 -13.02
CA ALA A 170 -2.36 8.07 -13.87
C ALA A 170 -2.68 7.18 -15.07
N SER A 171 -1.65 6.54 -15.65
CA SER A 171 -1.81 5.67 -16.82
C SER A 171 -2.26 4.24 -16.49
N ASN A 172 -1.97 3.75 -15.28
CA ASN A 172 -2.11 2.32 -14.96
C ASN A 172 -3.05 2.01 -13.76
N LEU A 173 -3.28 2.96 -12.87
CA LEU A 173 -3.93 2.73 -11.56
C LEU A 173 -4.92 3.84 -11.17
N GLY A 174 -5.10 4.86 -12.01
CA GLY A 174 -6.05 5.95 -11.78
C GLY A 174 -5.38 7.24 -11.32
N THR A 175 -6.20 8.23 -10.96
CA THR A 175 -5.71 9.57 -10.58
C THR A 175 -6.11 9.91 -9.16
N PHE A 176 -5.30 10.72 -8.49
CA PHE A 176 -5.68 11.18 -7.15
C PHE A 176 -6.90 12.10 -7.22
N VAL A 177 -7.66 12.14 -6.12
CA VAL A 177 -8.70 13.14 -5.94
C VAL A 177 -8.10 14.33 -5.21
N ASP A 178 -8.21 15.52 -5.80
CA ASP A 178 -7.81 16.79 -5.19
C ASP A 178 -8.83 17.21 -4.14
N ARG A 179 -8.49 16.98 -2.87
CA ARG A 179 -9.40 17.19 -1.73
C ARG A 179 -9.42 18.63 -1.26
N ASP A 180 -8.31 19.35 -1.34
CA ASP A 180 -8.20 20.74 -0.88
C ASP A 180 -8.21 21.78 -2.01
N ASP A 181 -8.54 21.32 -3.22
CA ASP A 181 -8.69 22.11 -4.45
C ASP A 181 -7.40 22.91 -4.76
N ASN A 182 -6.20 22.38 -4.44
CA ASN A 182 -4.91 23.05 -4.68
C ASN A 182 -4.17 22.52 -5.93
N GLY A 183 -4.63 21.40 -6.49
CA GLY A 183 -4.11 20.76 -7.70
C GLY A 183 -2.83 19.94 -7.52
N LYS A 184 -2.35 19.72 -6.30
CA LYS A 184 -1.08 19.02 -6.02
C LYS A 184 -1.17 18.10 -4.80
N VAL A 185 -0.41 17.01 -4.85
CA VAL A 185 -0.17 16.14 -3.71
C VAL A 185 0.90 16.74 -2.81
N VAL A 186 0.67 16.72 -1.51
CA VAL A 186 1.68 17.12 -0.52
C VAL A 186 2.50 15.91 -0.10
N ILE A 187 3.82 16.03 -0.25
CA ILE A 187 4.78 15.08 0.30
C ILE A 187 5.38 15.74 1.54
N LEU A 188 5.16 15.14 2.71
CA LEU A 188 5.73 15.60 3.97
C LEU A 188 6.90 14.71 4.37
N LEU A 189 8.12 15.23 4.29
CA LEU A 189 9.30 14.64 4.91
C LEU A 189 9.35 15.13 6.36
N TYR A 190 9.21 14.24 7.34
CA TYR A 190 9.20 14.65 8.74
C TYR A 190 10.07 13.76 9.64
N ASP A 191 10.47 14.33 10.77
CA ASP A 191 11.26 13.65 11.79
C ASP A 191 10.34 12.69 12.55
N VAL A 192 10.45 11.40 12.28
CA VAL A 192 9.62 10.36 12.90
C VAL A 192 10.15 10.12 14.30
N ASN A 193 9.34 10.46 15.30
CA ASN A 193 9.73 10.34 16.70
C ASN A 193 9.50 8.90 17.20
N ASP A 194 10.33 7.96 16.73
CA ASP A 194 10.29 6.55 17.14
C ASP A 194 11.67 5.96 17.46
N SER A 195 11.69 4.68 17.86
CA SER A 195 12.92 3.91 18.10
C SER A 195 13.28 3.01 16.91
N GLY A 196 12.91 3.42 15.69
CA GLY A 196 13.12 2.66 14.47
C GLY A 196 14.61 2.38 14.20
N SER A 197 14.89 1.17 13.72
CA SER A 197 16.25 0.76 13.34
C SER A 197 16.24 0.03 12.01
N ILE A 198 17.41 -0.29 11.47
CA ILE A 198 17.52 -1.14 10.27
C ILE A 198 16.87 -2.53 10.43
N ASN A 199 16.48 -2.94 11.65
CA ASN A 199 15.74 -4.18 11.94
C ASN A 199 14.21 -4.03 11.82
N GLY A 200 13.72 -2.83 11.59
CA GLY A 200 12.30 -2.49 11.52
C GLY A 200 12.08 -1.02 11.87
N TYR A 201 11.44 -0.30 10.96
CA TYR A 201 11.14 1.12 11.10
C TYR A 201 9.93 1.49 10.24
N LEU A 202 9.25 2.56 10.63
CA LEU A 202 8.23 3.21 9.79
C LEU A 202 8.89 3.97 8.64
N GLY A 203 8.73 3.50 7.40
CA GLY A 203 9.28 4.20 6.22
C GLY A 203 8.44 5.38 5.75
N GLY A 204 7.12 5.25 5.88
CA GLY A 204 6.14 6.24 5.45
C GLY A 204 4.72 5.67 5.59
N TYR A 205 3.74 6.51 5.32
CA TYR A 205 2.34 6.11 5.24
C TYR A 205 1.50 7.12 4.46
N PHE A 206 0.42 6.64 3.88
CA PHE A 206 -0.77 7.39 3.57
C PHE A 206 -1.89 7.00 4.55
N TRP A 207 -2.68 8.00 4.98
CA TRP A 207 -3.89 7.72 5.74
C TRP A 207 -5.05 8.60 5.29
N SER A 208 -6.10 7.94 4.81
CA SER A 208 -7.36 8.57 4.39
C SER A 208 -8.02 9.49 5.43
N LYS A 209 -7.59 9.49 6.70
CA LYS A 209 -8.05 10.45 7.71
C LYS A 209 -7.99 11.90 7.19
N ASP A 210 -6.97 12.21 6.38
CA ASP A 210 -6.69 13.57 5.93
C ASP A 210 -7.67 14.07 4.87
N TYR A 211 -8.47 13.16 4.31
CA TYR A 211 -9.57 13.52 3.43
C TYR A 211 -10.80 13.99 4.21
N TYR A 212 -10.99 13.52 5.44
CA TYR A 212 -12.15 13.86 6.28
C TYR A 212 -11.98 15.19 7.00
N ALA A 213 -13.10 15.82 7.37
CA ALA A 213 -13.07 17.06 8.12
C ALA A 213 -12.52 16.84 9.54
N ASP A 214 -11.53 17.64 9.96
CA ASP A 214 -10.91 17.51 11.30
C ASP A 214 -11.92 17.79 12.40
N SER A 215 -12.96 18.60 12.13
CA SER A 215 -14.07 18.84 13.06
C SER A 215 -14.89 17.58 13.37
N LEU A 216 -14.89 16.59 12.47
CA LEU A 216 -15.55 15.31 12.65
C LEU A 216 -14.60 14.26 13.20
N THR A 217 -13.41 14.08 12.58
CA THR A 217 -12.45 13.04 13.01
C THR A 217 -11.98 13.24 14.45
N ARG A 218 -11.86 14.50 14.91
CA ARG A 218 -11.43 14.77 16.30
C ARG A 218 -12.39 14.23 17.35
N GLN A 219 -13.65 13.99 16.99
CA GLN A 219 -14.64 13.37 17.87
C GLN A 219 -14.30 11.89 18.14
N GLN A 220 -13.50 11.27 17.27
CA GLN A 220 -12.92 9.94 17.45
C GLN A 220 -11.49 9.97 18.03
N GLY A 221 -11.01 11.14 18.44
CA GLY A 221 -9.61 11.32 18.85
C GLY A 221 -8.61 11.25 17.70
N ILE A 222 -9.04 11.44 16.45
CA ILE A 222 -8.21 11.39 15.25
C ILE A 222 -8.04 12.80 14.68
N ARG A 223 -6.82 13.16 14.26
CA ARG A 223 -6.53 14.49 13.69
C ARG A 223 -6.29 14.43 12.19
N SER A 224 -7.05 15.22 11.45
CA SER A 224 -6.95 15.38 10.01
C SER A 224 -6.18 16.66 9.66
N ASN A 225 -5.29 16.56 8.67
CA ASN A 225 -4.62 17.69 8.03
C ASN A 225 -5.44 18.30 6.90
N GLU A 226 -6.57 17.68 6.56
CA GLU A 226 -7.51 18.21 5.59
C GLU A 226 -6.82 18.50 4.24
N MET A 227 -6.18 17.48 3.64
CA MET A 227 -5.39 17.62 2.40
C MET A 227 -4.97 16.26 1.81
N ASP A 228 -4.51 16.29 0.55
CA ASP A 228 -3.91 15.15 -0.13
C ASP A 228 -2.44 14.99 0.30
N VAL A 229 -2.19 14.35 1.43
CA VAL A 229 -0.84 14.25 2.02
C VAL A 229 -0.34 12.81 2.11
N ILE A 230 0.93 12.64 1.73
CA ILE A 230 1.74 11.43 1.96
C ILE A 230 2.84 11.79 2.95
N TYR A 231 3.05 10.91 3.94
CA TYR A 231 4.05 11.07 4.98
C TYR A 231 5.22 10.15 4.69
N ILE A 232 6.44 10.70 4.63
CA ILE A 232 7.66 9.93 4.40
C ILE A 232 8.65 10.26 5.52
N ARG A 233 9.34 9.24 6.04
CA ARG A 233 10.39 9.44 7.03
C ARG A 233 11.51 10.30 6.44
N GLY A 234 11.86 11.38 7.13
CA GLY A 234 12.95 12.28 6.74
C GLY A 234 14.25 12.09 7.53
N ASP A 235 14.20 11.44 8.69
CA ASP A 235 15.35 11.07 9.53
C ASP A 235 15.84 9.65 9.21
N LYS A 236 17.14 9.37 9.38
CA LYS A 236 17.67 8.01 9.16
C LYS A 236 17.37 7.12 10.37
N PRO A 237 16.83 5.90 10.18
CA PRO A 237 16.72 4.90 11.26
C PRO A 237 18.08 4.58 11.89
N ALA A 238 18.07 4.12 13.14
CA ALA A 238 19.28 3.70 13.82
C ALA A 238 20.00 2.58 13.06
N GLY A 239 21.30 2.77 12.80
CA GLY A 239 22.13 1.82 12.05
C GLY A 239 22.11 1.99 10.53
N TRP A 240 21.39 2.98 9.97
CA TRP A 240 21.27 3.14 8.52
C TRP A 240 22.61 3.20 7.77
N ASP A 241 23.62 3.83 8.35
CA ASP A 241 24.94 3.95 7.71
C ASP A 241 25.60 2.57 7.44
N GLN A 242 25.18 1.50 8.12
CA GLN A 242 25.63 0.12 7.88
C GLN A 242 24.98 -0.51 6.64
N VAL A 243 23.84 0.01 6.19
CA VAL A 243 23.11 -0.47 5.00
C VAL A 243 23.90 -0.14 3.73
N GLY A 244 24.70 0.93 3.75
CA GLY A 244 25.50 1.36 2.60
C GLY A 244 24.68 1.84 1.40
N LYS A 245 23.40 2.21 1.62
CA LYS A 245 22.47 2.71 0.61
C LYS A 245 22.10 4.17 0.90
N ASP A 246 21.87 4.96 -0.14
CA ASP A 246 21.33 6.32 0.04
C ASP A 246 19.92 6.24 0.62
N PHE A 247 19.70 6.91 1.76
CA PHE A 247 18.43 6.86 2.49
C PHE A 247 17.27 7.48 1.71
N TYR A 248 17.54 8.59 1.02
CA TYR A 248 16.49 9.35 0.35
C TYR A 248 16.10 8.70 -0.98
N GLU A 249 17.06 8.11 -1.69
CA GLU A 249 16.79 7.26 -2.85
C GLU A 249 15.95 6.04 -2.43
N TYR A 250 16.30 5.39 -1.32
CA TYR A 250 15.58 4.23 -0.81
C TYR A 250 14.10 4.50 -0.55
N ASN A 251 13.77 5.67 0.02
CA ASN A 251 12.40 6.05 0.35
C ASN A 251 11.54 6.38 -0.88
N LEU A 252 12.09 6.41 -2.09
CA LEU A 252 11.29 6.62 -3.31
C LEU A 252 10.32 5.46 -3.55
N THR A 253 10.68 4.22 -3.19
CA THR A 253 9.76 3.07 -3.28
C THR A 253 8.61 3.22 -2.30
N THR A 254 8.88 3.65 -1.07
CA THR A 254 7.84 4.03 -0.10
C THR A 254 6.94 5.12 -0.67
N LEU A 255 7.50 6.17 -1.28
CA LEU A 255 6.68 7.26 -1.82
C LEU A 255 5.71 6.79 -2.91
N VAL A 256 6.16 5.99 -3.88
CA VAL A 256 5.25 5.48 -4.93
C VAL A 256 4.23 4.48 -4.37
N HIS A 257 4.62 3.70 -3.36
CA HIS A 257 3.74 2.79 -2.63
C HIS A 257 2.59 3.56 -1.95
N GLU A 258 2.92 4.56 -1.13
CA GLU A 258 1.90 5.36 -0.44
C GLU A 258 1.07 6.23 -1.40
N TYR A 259 1.66 6.67 -2.50
CA TYR A 259 0.92 7.38 -3.54
C TYR A 259 -0.12 6.47 -4.21
N GLN A 260 0.17 5.19 -4.38
CA GLN A 260 -0.81 4.22 -4.87
C GLN A 260 -2.00 4.12 -3.92
N HIS A 261 -1.77 4.02 -2.60
CA HIS A 261 -2.86 3.96 -1.64
C HIS A 261 -3.75 5.22 -1.69
N LEU A 262 -3.12 6.40 -1.81
CA LEU A 262 -3.83 7.66 -1.97
C LEU A 262 -4.73 7.66 -3.21
N VAL A 263 -4.19 7.23 -4.37
CA VAL A 263 -4.95 7.11 -5.62
C VAL A 263 -6.09 6.11 -5.48
N GLN A 264 -5.84 4.91 -4.97
CA GLN A 264 -6.85 3.87 -4.84
C GLN A 264 -7.98 4.28 -3.88
N PHE A 265 -7.64 4.93 -2.76
CA PHE A 265 -8.64 5.50 -1.86
C PHE A 265 -9.52 6.54 -2.58
N GLY A 266 -8.90 7.43 -3.35
CA GLY A 266 -9.59 8.43 -4.18
C GLY A 266 -10.60 7.79 -5.14
N GLU A 267 -10.17 6.77 -5.88
CA GLU A 267 -11.00 6.08 -6.87
C GLU A 267 -12.13 5.24 -6.23
N LEU A 268 -11.79 4.38 -5.27
CA LEU A 268 -12.74 3.42 -4.70
C LEU A 268 -13.67 4.05 -3.66
N VAL A 269 -13.10 4.75 -2.69
CA VAL A 269 -13.84 5.20 -1.51
C VAL A 269 -14.36 6.60 -1.73
N TRP A 270 -13.50 7.53 -2.11
CA TRP A 270 -13.90 8.93 -2.24
C TRP A 270 -14.84 9.16 -3.42
N ASN A 271 -14.48 8.74 -4.63
CA ASN A 271 -15.33 8.89 -5.82
C ASN A 271 -16.42 7.82 -5.87
N GLY A 272 -16.04 6.55 -5.71
CA GLY A 272 -16.96 5.43 -5.83
C GLY A 272 -17.97 5.31 -4.69
N GLY A 273 -17.71 5.89 -3.52
CA GLY A 273 -18.51 5.68 -2.32
C GLY A 273 -18.50 4.23 -1.82
N ARG A 274 -17.48 3.45 -2.25
CA ARG A 274 -17.34 2.01 -2.01
C ARG A 274 -16.41 1.75 -0.82
N ASN A 275 -16.17 0.47 -0.55
CA ASN A 275 -15.19 0.04 0.45
C ASN A 275 -13.76 0.13 -0.10
N SER A 276 -12.77 0.14 0.78
CA SER A 276 -11.39 -0.18 0.40
C SER A 276 -11.30 -1.60 -0.18
N ALA A 277 -10.25 -1.84 -0.97
CA ALA A 277 -9.86 -3.19 -1.37
C ALA A 277 -9.53 -4.06 -0.15
N ASP A 278 -9.67 -5.38 -0.29
CA ASP A 278 -9.04 -6.32 0.63
C ASP A 278 -7.53 -6.00 0.70
N VAL A 279 -6.94 -6.11 1.89
CA VAL A 279 -5.60 -5.58 2.17
C VAL A 279 -4.55 -6.22 1.28
N TRP A 280 -4.64 -7.53 1.06
CA TRP A 280 -3.70 -8.20 0.16
C TRP A 280 -3.77 -7.66 -1.28
N ILE A 281 -4.95 -7.18 -1.73
CA ILE A 281 -5.11 -6.57 -3.06
C ILE A 281 -4.56 -5.15 -3.07
N ASP A 282 -4.88 -4.35 -2.05
CA ASP A 282 -4.36 -2.99 -1.90
C ASP A 282 -2.83 -3.00 -1.94
N GLU A 283 -2.21 -3.85 -1.12
CA GLU A 283 -0.76 -4.01 -1.03
C GLU A 283 -0.13 -4.61 -2.28
N MET A 284 -0.78 -5.61 -2.89
CA MET A 284 -0.36 -6.12 -4.20
C MET A 284 -0.30 -4.98 -5.23
N MET A 285 -1.29 -4.10 -5.25
CA MET A 285 -1.34 -2.98 -6.18
C MET A 285 -0.29 -1.90 -5.84
N SER A 286 -0.02 -1.61 -4.57
CA SER A 286 1.08 -0.72 -4.15
C SER A 286 2.45 -1.24 -4.62
N MET A 287 2.74 -2.51 -4.39
CA MET A 287 4.02 -3.10 -4.83
C MET A 287 4.08 -3.29 -6.36
N ALA A 288 2.93 -3.43 -7.03
CA ALA A 288 2.86 -3.35 -8.48
C ALA A 288 3.21 -1.93 -8.98
N ALA A 289 2.78 -0.88 -8.29
CA ALA A 289 3.14 0.50 -8.61
C ALA A 289 4.64 0.75 -8.46
N GLU A 290 5.28 0.21 -7.41
CA GLU A 290 6.74 0.25 -7.26
C GLU A 290 7.46 -0.40 -8.45
N THR A 291 6.97 -1.57 -8.89
CA THR A 291 7.52 -2.29 -10.07
C THR A 291 7.29 -1.50 -11.37
N MET A 292 6.12 -0.90 -11.56
CA MET A 292 5.82 -0.06 -12.72
C MET A 292 6.76 1.16 -12.78
N TYR A 293 7.00 1.80 -11.63
CA TYR A 293 7.95 2.90 -11.51
C TYR A 293 9.35 2.46 -11.95
N PHE A 294 9.88 1.36 -11.42
CA PHE A 294 11.19 0.84 -11.83
C PHE A 294 11.27 0.47 -13.30
N LYS A 295 10.24 -0.16 -13.87
CA LYS A 295 10.19 -0.45 -15.31
C LYS A 295 10.18 0.81 -16.15
N GLU A 296 9.50 1.87 -15.71
CA GLU A 296 9.54 3.17 -16.40
C GLU A 296 10.92 3.83 -16.31
N LYS A 297 11.60 3.74 -15.17
CA LYS A 297 12.99 4.19 -15.03
C LYS A 297 13.93 3.42 -15.95
N LEU A 298 13.79 2.10 -16.05
CA LEU A 298 14.58 1.29 -16.99
C LEU A 298 14.25 1.61 -18.45
N ARG A 299 12.98 1.91 -18.77
CA ARG A 299 12.56 2.30 -20.12
C ARG A 299 13.22 3.59 -20.57
N THR A 300 13.34 4.56 -19.65
CA THR A 300 13.94 5.89 -19.94
C THR A 300 15.46 5.91 -19.76
N ASN A 301 16.00 5.07 -18.88
CA ASN A 301 17.42 4.87 -18.64
C ASN A 301 17.71 3.37 -18.40
N PRO A 302 18.13 2.62 -19.43
CA PRO A 302 18.42 1.19 -19.31
C PRO A 302 19.54 0.82 -18.33
N SER A 303 20.35 1.78 -17.90
CA SER A 303 21.39 1.61 -16.87
C SER A 303 20.94 2.05 -15.47
N PHE A 304 19.67 2.41 -15.30
CA PHE A 304 19.12 2.73 -13.99
C PHE A 304 19.28 1.54 -13.05
N THR A 305 19.72 1.83 -11.83
CA THR A 305 19.82 0.86 -10.74
C THR A 305 19.18 1.48 -9.52
N HIS A 306 18.53 0.66 -8.70
CA HIS A 306 18.02 1.06 -7.40
C HIS A 306 18.37 -0.04 -6.39
N PRO A 307 18.67 0.28 -5.12
CA PRO A 307 19.09 -0.71 -4.16
C PRO A 307 18.09 -1.84 -3.86
N ASP A 308 16.81 -1.61 -4.13
CA ASP A 308 15.71 -2.59 -3.97
C ASP A 308 15.22 -3.17 -5.30
N MET A 309 15.99 -3.03 -6.37
CA MET A 309 15.60 -3.43 -7.72
C MET A 309 16.50 -4.53 -8.28
N LEU A 310 15.89 -5.62 -8.73
CA LEU A 310 16.53 -6.64 -9.57
C LEU A 310 16.46 -6.27 -11.06
N SER A 311 17.22 -7.00 -11.88
CA SER A 311 17.13 -6.90 -13.34
C SER A 311 15.67 -7.03 -13.82
N GLY A 312 15.26 -6.14 -14.72
CA GLY A 312 13.89 -6.09 -15.21
C GLY A 312 12.89 -5.30 -14.35
N GLY A 313 13.36 -4.65 -13.27
CA GLY A 313 12.57 -3.71 -12.48
C GLY A 313 11.76 -4.35 -11.35
N TYR A 314 12.14 -5.54 -10.89
CA TYR A 314 11.42 -6.28 -9.85
C TYR A 314 11.94 -5.96 -8.44
N LEU A 315 11.06 -6.01 -7.43
CA LEU A 315 11.41 -5.75 -6.03
C LEU A 315 12.28 -6.89 -5.46
N SER A 316 13.53 -6.58 -5.15
CA SER A 316 14.50 -7.57 -4.65
C SER A 316 14.11 -8.14 -3.30
N GLY A 317 13.74 -7.28 -2.34
CA GLY A 317 13.43 -7.69 -0.97
C GLY A 317 12.25 -8.66 -0.87
N ARG A 318 11.25 -8.54 -1.75
CA ARG A 318 10.09 -9.46 -1.76
C ARG A 318 10.46 -10.83 -2.29
N ILE A 319 11.22 -10.89 -3.38
CA ILE A 319 11.69 -12.16 -3.96
C ILE A 319 12.67 -12.85 -3.02
N GLU A 320 13.57 -12.08 -2.41
CA GLU A 320 14.51 -12.61 -1.42
C GLU A 320 13.79 -13.19 -0.21
N TYR A 321 12.82 -12.47 0.36
CA TYR A 321 12.06 -12.96 1.51
C TYR A 321 11.35 -14.28 1.21
N TYR A 322 10.77 -14.43 0.01
CA TYR A 322 10.12 -15.68 -0.41
C TYR A 322 11.11 -16.85 -0.42
N ASN A 323 12.28 -16.65 -1.01
CA ASN A 323 13.30 -17.69 -1.14
C ASN A 323 13.90 -18.10 0.21
N GLN A 324 14.05 -17.13 1.11
CA GLN A 324 14.68 -17.34 2.41
C GLN A 324 13.70 -17.87 3.44
N ASP A 325 12.47 -17.35 3.45
CA ASP A 325 11.38 -17.72 4.35
C ASP A 325 11.88 -17.80 5.81
N TYR A 326 12.43 -16.68 6.31
CA TYR A 326 13.17 -16.62 7.59
C TYR A 326 12.38 -17.18 8.77
N SER A 327 11.06 -17.01 8.77
CA SER A 327 10.17 -17.48 9.82
C SER A 327 9.60 -18.88 9.57
N ASN A 328 9.96 -19.52 8.45
CA ASN A 328 9.34 -20.73 7.91
C ASN A 328 7.81 -20.60 7.73
N SER A 329 7.28 -19.38 7.67
CA SER A 329 5.83 -19.15 7.66
C SER A 329 5.24 -19.63 6.34
N ILE A 330 5.88 -19.29 5.21
CA ILE A 330 5.41 -19.61 3.87
C ILE A 330 5.41 -21.13 3.66
N ARG A 331 6.52 -21.81 3.95
CA ARG A 331 6.60 -23.28 3.84
C ARG A 331 5.64 -24.02 4.78
N ASN A 332 5.28 -23.40 5.90
CA ASN A 332 4.31 -23.96 6.85
C ASN A 332 2.85 -23.62 6.48
N GLY A 333 2.62 -23.05 5.30
CA GLY A 333 1.30 -22.84 4.73
C GLY A 333 0.67 -21.50 5.04
N HIS A 334 1.46 -20.46 5.29
CA HIS A 334 0.96 -19.09 5.36
C HIS A 334 0.28 -18.71 4.03
N GLY A 335 -0.98 -18.30 4.11
CA GLY A 335 -1.84 -18.09 2.93
C GLY A 335 -1.80 -16.66 2.40
N LEU A 336 -1.99 -16.51 1.08
CA LEU A 336 -2.05 -15.23 0.36
C LEU A 336 -3.04 -14.22 0.98
N THR A 337 -4.23 -14.67 1.35
CA THR A 337 -5.29 -13.80 1.90
C THR A 337 -5.33 -13.80 3.42
N TYR A 338 -4.38 -14.46 4.07
CA TYR A 338 -4.30 -14.46 5.53
C TYR A 338 -3.40 -13.30 5.97
N TRP A 339 -4.00 -12.24 6.52
CA TRP A 339 -3.27 -11.02 6.88
C TRP A 339 -3.34 -10.77 8.39
N ASN A 340 -2.36 -11.30 9.13
CA ASN A 340 -2.25 -11.07 10.57
C ASN A 340 -1.13 -10.08 10.94
N ASN A 341 -1.49 -8.97 11.58
CA ASN A 341 -0.52 -7.94 12.01
C ASN A 341 0.39 -8.38 13.17
N ASN A 342 0.10 -9.53 13.79
CA ASN A 342 0.88 -10.09 14.90
C ASN A 342 1.72 -11.31 14.47
N GLY A 343 1.75 -11.64 13.18
CA GLY A 343 2.50 -12.76 12.61
C GLY A 343 3.64 -12.32 11.72
N ASP A 344 4.03 -13.20 10.79
CA ASP A 344 4.99 -12.85 9.74
C ASP A 344 4.32 -11.96 8.69
N VAL A 345 4.31 -10.65 8.96
CA VAL A 345 3.73 -9.66 8.04
C VAL A 345 4.50 -9.62 6.72
N TYR A 346 5.81 -9.89 6.73
CA TYR A 346 6.62 -9.91 5.52
C TYR A 346 6.22 -11.02 4.56
N ALA A 347 5.77 -12.17 5.06
CA ALA A 347 5.16 -13.21 4.25
C ALA A 347 3.91 -12.71 3.51
N ASN A 348 3.07 -11.89 4.16
CA ASN A 348 1.87 -11.30 3.53
C ASN A 348 2.24 -10.45 2.30
N TYR A 349 3.14 -9.48 2.50
CA TYR A 349 3.63 -8.62 1.42
C TYR A 349 4.30 -9.43 0.31
N THR A 350 5.12 -10.40 0.69
CA THR A 350 5.85 -11.24 -0.26
C THR A 350 4.92 -12.05 -1.15
N LEU A 351 3.93 -12.74 -0.56
CA LEU A 351 2.97 -13.54 -1.32
C LEU A 351 2.09 -12.65 -2.20
N SER A 352 1.65 -11.50 -1.69
CA SER A 352 0.85 -10.53 -2.45
C SER A 352 1.62 -9.98 -3.65
N TYR A 353 2.90 -9.65 -3.45
CA TYR A 353 3.78 -9.20 -4.52
C TYR A 353 3.94 -10.26 -5.62
N LEU A 354 4.33 -11.48 -5.24
CA LEU A 354 4.55 -12.56 -6.21
C LEU A 354 3.26 -12.92 -6.95
N PHE A 355 2.13 -12.89 -6.27
CA PHE A 355 0.83 -13.09 -6.90
C PHE A 355 0.53 -11.99 -7.93
N GLY A 356 0.79 -10.72 -7.59
CA GLY A 356 0.69 -9.60 -8.53
C GLY A 356 1.61 -9.77 -9.74
N GLN A 357 2.85 -10.20 -9.53
CA GLN A 357 3.78 -10.46 -10.63
C GLN A 357 3.26 -11.58 -11.53
N TYR A 358 2.80 -12.70 -10.96
CA TYR A 358 2.16 -13.78 -11.71
C TYR A 358 1.00 -13.25 -12.57
N LEU A 359 0.07 -12.48 -12.00
CA LEU A 359 -1.03 -11.89 -12.74
C LEU A 359 -0.53 -11.07 -13.93
N SER A 360 0.44 -10.18 -13.72
CA SER A 360 0.96 -9.29 -14.76
C SER A 360 1.79 -10.01 -15.83
N LEU A 361 2.50 -11.10 -15.49
CA LEU A 361 3.33 -11.85 -16.43
C LEU A 361 2.50 -12.77 -17.34
N HIS A 362 1.38 -13.28 -16.83
CA HIS A 362 0.50 -14.20 -17.57
C HIS A 362 -0.67 -13.50 -18.26
N ALA A 363 -0.98 -12.27 -17.87
CA ALA A 363 -1.97 -11.47 -18.57
C ALA A 363 -1.47 -11.06 -19.94
N THR A 364 -2.29 -11.28 -20.96
CA THR A 364 -2.08 -10.75 -22.31
C THR A 364 -1.98 -9.22 -22.34
N SER A 365 -2.56 -8.55 -21.35
CA SER A 365 -2.50 -7.10 -21.13
C SER A 365 -1.29 -6.65 -20.31
N GLY A 366 -0.43 -7.56 -19.85
CA GLY A 366 0.69 -7.23 -18.98
C GLY A 366 0.23 -6.53 -17.69
N GLN A 367 0.93 -5.46 -17.32
CA GLN A 367 0.63 -4.63 -16.16
C GLN A 367 -0.75 -3.93 -16.22
N ALA A 368 -1.40 -3.83 -17.38
CA ALA A 368 -2.75 -3.25 -17.46
C ALA A 368 -3.84 -4.14 -16.80
N ILE A 369 -3.50 -5.36 -16.36
CA ILE A 369 -4.40 -6.18 -15.54
C ILE A 369 -4.78 -5.47 -14.23
N PHE A 370 -3.87 -4.71 -13.60
CA PHE A 370 -4.17 -4.00 -12.35
C PHE A 370 -5.22 -2.91 -12.55
N LYS A 371 -5.17 -2.20 -13.69
CA LYS A 371 -6.25 -1.28 -14.08
C LYS A 371 -7.57 -2.02 -14.28
N THR A 372 -7.53 -3.18 -14.92
CA THR A 372 -8.72 -4.00 -15.15
C THR A 372 -9.36 -4.45 -13.83
N ILE A 373 -8.55 -4.82 -12.83
CA ILE A 373 -9.00 -5.13 -11.48
C ILE A 373 -9.70 -3.91 -10.87
N LEU A 374 -9.05 -2.76 -10.86
CA LEU A 374 -9.61 -1.51 -10.31
C LEU A 374 -10.93 -1.12 -10.97
N ASP A 375 -10.95 -1.09 -12.31
CA ASP A 375 -12.13 -0.73 -13.08
C ASP A 375 -13.29 -1.71 -12.81
N TYR A 376 -12.98 -3.00 -12.63
CA TYR A 376 -13.98 -3.99 -12.23
C TYR A 376 -14.52 -3.71 -10.82
N MET A 377 -13.66 -3.37 -9.85
CA MET A 377 -14.09 -2.99 -8.50
C MET A 377 -15.04 -1.79 -8.53
N ILE A 378 -14.68 -0.76 -9.30
CA ILE A 378 -15.46 0.46 -9.46
C ILE A 378 -16.80 0.17 -10.15
N ALA A 379 -16.81 -0.62 -11.21
CA ALA A 379 -18.05 -0.92 -11.94
C ALA A 379 -19.01 -1.78 -11.12
N ASN A 380 -18.50 -2.78 -10.39
CA ASN A 380 -19.34 -3.82 -9.79
C ASN A 380 -19.55 -3.69 -8.28
N GLY A 381 -18.79 -2.82 -7.59
CA GLY A 381 -18.91 -2.69 -6.14
C GLY A 381 -18.35 -3.86 -5.35
N VAL A 382 -17.34 -4.52 -5.91
CA VAL A 382 -16.73 -5.71 -5.35
C VAL A 382 -15.25 -5.44 -5.15
N THR A 383 -14.78 -5.49 -3.91
CA THR A 383 -13.43 -5.04 -3.54
C THR A 383 -12.57 -6.17 -2.99
N ASP A 384 -12.95 -7.42 -3.30
CA ASP A 384 -12.31 -8.65 -2.85
C ASP A 384 -11.81 -9.49 -4.05
N TYR A 385 -11.41 -10.74 -3.78
CA TYR A 385 -10.85 -11.67 -4.77
C TYR A 385 -11.68 -11.81 -6.07
N ARG A 386 -13.00 -11.55 -6.03
CA ARG A 386 -13.87 -11.64 -7.21
C ARG A 386 -13.48 -10.65 -8.29
N ALA A 387 -12.97 -9.46 -7.93
CA ALA A 387 -12.46 -8.50 -8.91
C ALA A 387 -11.21 -9.02 -9.61
N VAL A 388 -10.33 -9.68 -8.86
CA VAL A 388 -9.12 -10.30 -9.39
C VAL A 388 -9.46 -11.49 -10.28
N ALA A 389 -10.38 -12.35 -9.85
CA ALA A 389 -10.86 -13.48 -10.63
C ALA A 389 -11.46 -13.05 -11.98
N ALA A 390 -12.28 -11.99 -11.97
CA ALA A 390 -12.89 -11.47 -13.19
C ALA A 390 -11.85 -10.88 -14.16
N ALA A 391 -10.90 -10.08 -13.65
CA ALA A 391 -9.83 -9.54 -14.48
C ALA A 391 -8.98 -10.66 -15.09
N ALA A 392 -8.53 -11.61 -14.27
CA ALA A 392 -7.71 -12.73 -14.72
C ALA A 392 -8.43 -13.63 -15.74
N ALA A 393 -9.72 -13.94 -15.53
CA ALA A 393 -10.50 -14.72 -16.50
C ALA A 393 -10.64 -14.03 -17.86
N SER A 394 -10.57 -12.70 -17.90
CA SER A 394 -10.66 -11.92 -19.13
C SER A 394 -9.32 -11.80 -19.87
N SER A 395 -8.18 -11.94 -19.19
CA SER A 395 -6.87 -11.57 -19.74
C SER A 395 -5.81 -12.66 -19.68
N ILE A 396 -6.00 -13.73 -18.90
CA ILE A 396 -5.05 -14.83 -18.72
C ILE A 396 -5.58 -16.10 -19.42
N PRO A 397 -4.94 -16.58 -20.49
CA PRO A 397 -5.37 -17.80 -21.17
C PRO A 397 -5.42 -19.02 -20.23
N GLY A 398 -6.52 -19.77 -20.26
CA GLY A 398 -6.68 -20.98 -19.45
C GLY A 398 -7.10 -20.76 -17.99
N ILE A 399 -7.39 -19.52 -17.60
CA ILE A 399 -7.99 -19.18 -16.30
C ILE A 399 -9.48 -18.90 -16.50
N ALA A 400 -10.35 -19.61 -15.78
CA ALA A 400 -11.79 -19.32 -15.76
C ALA A 400 -12.31 -18.99 -14.36
N THR A 401 -11.71 -19.57 -13.32
CA THR A 401 -12.15 -19.37 -11.93
C THR A 401 -11.00 -18.93 -11.03
N TRP A 402 -11.35 -18.47 -9.83
CA TRP A 402 -10.36 -18.14 -8.79
C TRP A 402 -9.49 -19.34 -8.40
N GLU A 403 -10.07 -20.54 -8.36
CA GLU A 403 -9.38 -21.80 -8.06
C GLU A 403 -8.35 -22.15 -9.14
N ASP A 404 -8.61 -21.81 -10.41
CA ASP A 404 -7.63 -21.98 -11.49
C ASP A 404 -6.41 -21.09 -11.25
N ILE A 405 -6.63 -19.84 -10.81
CA ILE A 405 -5.56 -18.87 -10.54
C ILE A 405 -4.68 -19.38 -9.39
N LEU A 406 -5.29 -19.72 -8.25
CA LEU A 406 -4.54 -20.20 -7.09
C LEU A 406 -3.75 -21.47 -7.39
N ARG A 407 -4.35 -22.41 -8.14
CA ARG A 407 -3.69 -23.64 -8.54
C ARG A 407 -2.50 -23.37 -9.45
N ASN A 408 -2.70 -22.56 -10.49
CA ASN A 408 -1.64 -22.29 -11.46
C ASN A 408 -0.52 -21.45 -10.85
N TRP A 409 -0.84 -20.48 -9.99
CA TRP A 409 0.16 -19.71 -9.24
C TRP A 409 0.96 -20.60 -8.28
N ALA A 410 0.30 -21.48 -7.52
CA ALA A 410 0.99 -22.42 -6.64
C ALA A 410 1.92 -23.36 -7.43
N ILE A 411 1.47 -23.87 -8.59
CA ILE A 411 2.31 -24.68 -9.47
C ILE A 411 3.50 -23.85 -9.97
N ALA A 412 3.28 -22.62 -10.44
CA ALA A 412 4.32 -21.73 -10.94
C ALA A 412 5.46 -21.54 -9.92
N ASN A 413 5.09 -21.24 -8.68
CA ASN A 413 6.04 -21.07 -7.57
C ASN A 413 6.77 -22.37 -7.19
N LEU A 414 6.16 -23.54 -7.39
CA LEU A 414 6.80 -24.84 -7.11
C LEU A 414 7.78 -25.26 -8.21
N VAL A 415 7.45 -24.96 -9.47
CA VAL A 415 8.31 -25.35 -10.61
C VAL A 415 9.48 -24.39 -10.81
N ASN A 416 9.45 -23.19 -10.20
CA ASN A 416 10.48 -22.15 -10.31
C ASN A 416 10.93 -21.95 -11.77
N ASN A 417 9.95 -21.89 -12.67
CA ASN A 417 10.17 -21.74 -14.10
C ASN A 417 10.27 -20.26 -14.41
N SER A 418 10.93 -19.87 -15.49
CA SER A 418 11.01 -18.48 -15.97
C SER A 418 9.66 -17.76 -16.15
N SER A 419 8.54 -18.50 -16.14
CA SER A 419 7.17 -17.96 -16.15
C SER A 419 6.58 -17.70 -14.76
N GLY A 420 7.27 -18.00 -13.66
CA GLY A 420 6.76 -17.97 -12.29
C GLY A 420 7.85 -17.74 -11.27
#